data_AF-A0A8J4Y8W3-F1
#
_entry.id   AF-A0A8J4Y8W3-F1
#
_cell.length_a   1.000
_cell.length_b   1.000
_cell.length_c   1.000
_cell.angle_alpha   90.00
_cell.angle_beta   90.00
_cell.angle_gamma   90.00
#
_symmetry.space_group_name_H-M   'P 1'
#
loop_
_entity.id
_entity.type
_entity.pdbx_description
1 polymer ?
#
loop_
_entity_poly.entity_id
_entity_poly.type
_entity_poly.pdbx_seq_one_letter_code
_entity_poly.pdbx_strand_id
1 'polypeptide(L)'
;MESGRAGCGILVRQYDVHDVPMDNHHAYRLSDVISSTQAELSAILLGLGKVKDGGGDTYLYVDSRGALKFFRSPHPVYEEIVNECMGILQGIEGTGISVTFIWVPSHVGITLNERVDDIAKQATFRDSVDIQGTLSMRQVKTQIRDIQNDTDKARIENKYANHPLMAHYTNVALQTHFSYGTHINK
;
A
#
# COMPACT_ATOMS: atom_id res chain seq x y z
N MET A 1 10.26 10.15 10.54
CA MET A 1 10.34 10.64 9.15
C MET A 1 10.43 9.41 8.28
N GLU A 2 9.31 9.01 7.68
CA GLU A 2 9.27 7.87 6.75
C GLU A 2 10.12 8.22 5.53
N SER A 3 11.07 7.36 5.19
CA SER A 3 12.15 7.66 4.25
C SER A 3 11.71 7.78 2.78
N GLY A 4 10.41 7.91 2.49
CA GLY A 4 9.87 7.83 1.13
C GLY A 4 10.14 6.49 0.44
N ARG A 5 10.64 5.49 1.19
CA ARG A 5 11.04 4.17 0.67
C ARG A 5 9.85 3.24 0.69
N ALA A 6 9.55 2.65 -0.46
CA ALA A 6 8.49 1.66 -0.62
C ALA A 6 9.04 0.23 -0.57
N GLY A 7 8.27 -0.66 0.05
CA GLY A 7 8.53 -2.10 0.11
C GLY A 7 7.22 -2.86 0.10
N CYS A 8 7.23 -4.10 -0.38
CA CYS A 8 6.09 -5.02 -0.22
C CYS A 8 6.57 -6.38 0.28
N GLY A 9 5.63 -7.10 0.89
CA GLY A 9 5.86 -8.43 1.45
C GLY A 9 4.75 -9.38 1.02
N ILE A 10 5.11 -10.65 0.84
CA ILE A 10 4.14 -11.75 0.73
C ILE A 10 4.56 -12.89 1.65
N LEU A 11 3.57 -13.59 2.19
CA LEU A 11 3.74 -14.84 2.93
C LEU A 11 2.90 -15.91 2.23
N VAL A 12 3.56 -16.98 1.80
CA VAL A 12 2.96 -18.15 1.17
C VAL A 12 2.95 -19.26 2.22
N ARG A 13 1.75 -19.70 2.60
CA ARG A 13 1.55 -20.85 3.48
C ARG A 13 1.09 -22.04 2.66
N GLN A 14 1.85 -23.11 2.73
CA GLN A 14 1.48 -24.43 2.20
C GLN A 14 1.34 -25.42 3.36
N TYR A 15 0.73 -26.57 3.08
CA TYR A 15 0.62 -27.66 4.04
C TYR A 15 1.29 -28.89 3.44
N ASP A 16 2.11 -29.57 4.24
CA ASP A 16 2.69 -30.84 3.82
C ASP A 16 1.66 -31.98 3.92
N VAL A 17 2.09 -33.21 3.62
CA VAL A 17 1.24 -34.41 3.69
C VAL A 17 0.75 -34.75 5.11
N HIS A 18 1.22 -34.04 6.13
CA HIS A 18 0.87 -34.20 7.53
C HIS A 18 0.10 -32.98 8.09
N ASP A 19 -0.42 -32.10 7.22
CA ASP A 19 -1.12 -30.86 7.58
C ASP A 19 -0.25 -29.88 8.41
N VAL A 20 1.07 -29.96 8.29
CA VAL A 20 1.98 -29.03 8.97
C VAL A 20 2.15 -27.77 8.11
N PRO A 21 1.91 -26.56 8.65
CA PRO A 21 2.06 -25.34 7.88
C PRO A 21 3.53 -25.03 7.60
N MET A 22 3.84 -24.81 6.32
CA MET A 22 5.13 -24.37 5.83
C MET A 22 5.01 -22.94 5.31
N ASP A 23 5.62 -21.99 6.03
CA ASP A 23 5.60 -20.57 5.68
C ASP A 23 6.86 -20.15 4.94
N ASN A 24 6.70 -19.74 3.69
CA ASN A 24 7.72 -19.04 2.93
C ASN A 24 7.36 -17.56 2.86
N HIS A 25 8.32 -16.68 3.07
CA HIS A 25 8.10 -15.24 2.96
C HIS A 25 9.04 -14.63 1.94
N HIS A 26 8.55 -13.60 1.26
CA HIS A 26 9.33 -12.83 0.31
C HIS A 26 9.13 -11.35 0.60
N ALA A 27 10.24 -10.64 0.68
CA ALA A 27 10.28 -9.20 0.86
C ALA A 27 10.87 -8.59 -0.42
N TYR A 28 10.29 -7.49 -0.91
CA TYR A 28 10.73 -6.82 -2.13
C TYR A 28 10.82 -5.32 -1.91
N ARG A 29 11.99 -4.77 -2.21
CA ARG A 29 12.21 -3.33 -2.25
C ARG A 29 11.63 -2.77 -3.54
N LEU A 30 10.70 -1.83 -3.41
CA LEU A 30 10.05 -1.17 -4.53
C LEU A 30 10.75 0.16 -4.82
N SER A 31 10.61 0.72 -6.03
CA SER A 31 11.09 2.10 -6.29
C SER A 31 10.35 3.13 -5.40
N ASP A 32 11.04 4.19 -4.97
CA ASP A 32 10.49 5.21 -4.04
C ASP A 32 9.30 6.01 -4.58
N VAL A 33 9.11 5.99 -5.90
CA VAL A 33 8.01 6.68 -6.57
C VAL A 33 6.69 5.91 -6.52
N ILE A 34 6.70 4.65 -6.04
CA ILE A 34 5.52 3.80 -5.92
C ILE A 34 4.67 4.27 -4.74
N SER A 35 3.37 4.45 -4.99
CA SER A 35 2.38 4.70 -3.94
C SER A 35 2.11 3.44 -3.09
N SER A 36 1.58 3.61 -1.88
CA SER A 36 1.15 2.48 -1.05
C SER A 36 0.18 1.56 -1.81
N THR A 37 -0.78 2.11 -2.53
CA THR A 37 -1.74 1.30 -3.32
C THR A 37 -1.07 0.49 -4.43
N GLN A 38 -0.03 1.02 -5.07
CA GLN A 38 0.75 0.24 -6.04
C GLN A 38 1.58 -0.84 -5.36
N ALA A 39 2.14 -0.58 -4.18
CA ALA A 39 2.85 -1.59 -3.40
C ALA A 39 1.94 -2.78 -3.05
N GLU A 40 0.69 -2.49 -2.69
CA GLU A 40 -0.35 -3.51 -2.45
C GLU A 40 -0.67 -4.31 -3.72
N LEU A 41 -0.85 -3.64 -4.87
CA LEU A 41 -1.06 -4.33 -6.15
C LEU A 41 0.16 -5.16 -6.56
N SER A 42 1.38 -4.71 -6.26
CA SER A 42 2.61 -5.49 -6.46
C SER A 42 2.65 -6.73 -5.57
N ALA A 43 2.25 -6.62 -4.30
CA ALA A 43 2.12 -7.79 -3.42
C ALA A 43 1.11 -8.81 -3.99
N ILE A 44 -0.04 -8.35 -4.49
CA ILE A 44 -1.03 -9.22 -5.14
C ILE A 44 -0.44 -9.90 -6.38
N LEU A 45 0.22 -9.15 -7.27
CA LEU A 45 0.85 -9.70 -8.47
C LEU A 45 1.87 -10.79 -8.12
N LEU A 46 2.74 -10.51 -7.15
CA LEU A 46 3.73 -11.47 -6.67
C LEU A 46 3.08 -12.72 -6.07
N GLY A 47 2.02 -12.55 -5.28
CA GLY A 47 1.24 -13.65 -4.71
C GLY A 47 0.58 -14.52 -5.78
N LEU A 48 -0.01 -13.90 -6.82
CA LEU A 48 -0.57 -14.62 -7.97
C LEU A 48 0.50 -15.41 -8.73
N GLY A 49 1.71 -14.86 -8.84
CA GLY A 49 2.86 -15.56 -9.41
C GLY A 49 3.23 -16.87 -8.68
N LYS A 50 2.84 -17.01 -7.41
CA LYS A 50 3.08 -18.21 -6.58
C LYS A 50 1.98 -19.27 -6.67
N VAL A 51 0.84 -18.97 -7.30
CA VAL A 51 -0.30 -19.92 -7.40
C VAL A 51 0.12 -21.20 -8.13
N LYS A 52 0.93 -21.08 -9.20
CA LYS A 52 1.40 -22.23 -9.97
C LYS A 52 2.27 -23.19 -9.16
N ASP A 53 2.94 -22.71 -8.12
CA ASP A 53 3.81 -23.49 -7.25
C ASP A 53 3.01 -24.27 -6.18
N GLY A 54 1.71 -23.96 -6.01
CA GLY A 54 0.87 -24.47 -4.92
C GLY A 54 0.08 -25.75 -5.22
N GLY A 55 -0.11 -26.10 -6.50
CA GLY A 55 -0.77 -27.36 -6.90
C GLY A 55 -2.25 -27.52 -6.52
N GLY A 56 -2.91 -26.47 -6.01
CA GLY A 56 -4.30 -26.52 -5.58
C GLY A 56 -4.94 -25.15 -5.41
N ASP A 57 -6.20 -25.14 -4.97
CA ASP A 57 -6.98 -23.93 -4.72
C ASP A 57 -6.23 -22.95 -3.81
N THR A 58 -6.16 -21.69 -4.24
CA THR A 58 -5.35 -20.67 -3.56
C THR A 58 -6.23 -19.55 -3.02
N TYR A 59 -5.96 -19.16 -1.77
CA TYR A 59 -6.64 -18.06 -1.10
C TYR A 59 -5.66 -16.90 -0.90
N LEU A 60 -5.96 -15.73 -1.46
CA LEU A 60 -5.18 -14.52 -1.28
C LEU A 60 -5.85 -13.65 -0.23
N TYR A 61 -5.24 -13.56 0.96
CA TYR A 61 -5.64 -12.66 2.02
C TYR A 61 -4.99 -11.29 1.80
N VAL A 62 -5.80 -10.25 1.66
CA VAL A 62 -5.35 -8.89 1.31
C VAL A 62 -6.05 -7.89 2.20
N ASP A 63 -5.31 -7.01 2.87
CA ASP A 63 -5.89 -6.00 3.75
C ASP A 63 -6.22 -4.66 3.06
N SER A 64 -5.70 -4.47 1.84
CA SER A 64 -6.00 -3.31 1.00
C SER A 64 -7.30 -3.44 0.20
N ARG A 65 -8.40 -2.89 0.74
CA ARG A 65 -9.65 -2.69 -0.03
C ARG A 65 -9.43 -1.82 -1.27
N GLY A 66 -8.49 -0.87 -1.20
CA GLY A 66 -8.15 0.02 -2.31
C GLY A 66 -7.62 -0.76 -3.50
N ALA A 67 -6.66 -1.67 -3.26
CA ALA A 67 -6.11 -2.54 -4.29
C ALA A 67 -7.18 -3.46 -4.90
N LEU A 68 -7.97 -4.14 -4.06
CA LEU A 68 -9.01 -5.08 -4.52
C LEU A 68 -10.08 -4.42 -5.40
N LYS A 69 -10.38 -3.13 -5.20
CA LYS A 69 -11.34 -2.39 -6.01
C LYS A 69 -10.90 -2.22 -7.47
N PHE A 70 -9.60 -2.22 -7.77
CA PHE A 70 -9.13 -2.01 -9.13
C PHE A 70 -9.49 -3.15 -10.08
N PHE A 71 -9.59 -4.38 -9.58
CA PHE A 71 -10.03 -5.55 -10.36
C PHE A 71 -11.48 -5.46 -10.85
N ARG A 72 -12.28 -4.55 -10.26
CA ARG A 72 -13.66 -4.29 -10.66
C ARG A 72 -13.81 -2.99 -11.44
N SER A 73 -12.72 -2.23 -11.61
CA SER A 73 -12.74 -0.96 -12.33
C SER A 73 -12.59 -1.23 -13.83
N PRO A 74 -13.44 -0.63 -14.69
CA PRO A 74 -13.27 -0.76 -16.13
C PRO A 74 -12.04 0.02 -16.66
N HIS A 75 -11.58 1.03 -15.92
CA HIS A 75 -10.45 1.90 -16.32
C HIS A 75 -9.56 2.19 -15.09
N PRO A 76 -8.88 1.17 -14.55
CA PRO A 76 -8.05 1.33 -13.36
C PRO A 76 -6.93 2.35 -13.60
N VAL A 77 -6.60 3.15 -12.57
CA VAL A 77 -5.47 4.10 -12.64
C VAL A 77 -4.14 3.37 -12.82
N TYR A 78 -4.02 2.18 -12.23
CA TYR A 78 -2.85 1.30 -12.30
C TYR A 78 -3.08 0.17 -13.32
N GLU A 79 -3.43 0.53 -14.55
CA GLU A 79 -3.85 -0.41 -15.59
C GLU A 79 -2.83 -1.51 -15.91
N GLU A 80 -1.54 -1.17 -15.99
CA GLU A 80 -0.47 -2.13 -16.31
C GLU A 80 -0.44 -3.31 -15.33
N ILE A 81 -0.31 -3.03 -14.03
CA ILE A 81 -0.23 -4.07 -12.99
C ILE A 81 -1.55 -4.84 -12.82
N VAL A 82 -2.69 -4.16 -12.99
CA VAL A 82 -4.01 -4.80 -12.92
C VAL A 82 -4.21 -5.75 -14.08
N ASN A 83 -3.84 -5.34 -15.30
CA ASN A 83 -3.93 -6.19 -16.48
C ASN A 83 -2.99 -7.40 -16.38
N GLU A 84 -1.78 -7.23 -15.82
CA GLU A 84 -0.87 -8.34 -15.58
C GLU A 84 -1.47 -9.36 -14.60
N CYS A 85 -2.03 -8.90 -13.48
CA CYS A 85 -2.75 -9.75 -12.53
C CYS A 85 -3.93 -10.47 -13.20
N MET A 86 -4.74 -9.75 -14.00
CA MET A 86 -5.88 -10.34 -14.72
C MET A 86 -5.44 -11.38 -15.75
N GLY A 87 -4.32 -11.16 -16.45
CA GLY A 87 -3.74 -12.13 -17.37
C GLY A 87 -3.31 -13.42 -16.67
N ILE A 88 -2.72 -13.32 -15.48
CA ILE A 88 -2.39 -14.50 -14.65
C ILE A 88 -3.66 -15.23 -14.23
N LEU A 89 -4.68 -14.51 -13.74
CA LEU A 89 -5.96 -15.10 -13.32
C LEU A 89 -6.66 -15.84 -14.47
N GLN A 90 -6.74 -15.23 -15.66
CA GLN A 90 -7.29 -15.87 -16.85
C GLN A 90 -6.49 -17.12 -17.25
N GLY A 91 -5.16 -17.08 -17.12
CA GLY A 91 -4.31 -18.24 -17.35
C GLY A 91 -4.56 -19.39 -16.37
N ILE A 92 -5.07 -19.10 -15.17
CA ILE A 92 -5.40 -20.08 -14.13
C ILE A 92 -6.79 -20.68 -14.34
N GLU A 93 -7.77 -19.93 -14.84
CA GLU A 93 -9.17 -20.38 -15.04
C GLU A 93 -9.28 -21.69 -15.85
N GLY A 94 -8.33 -21.97 -16.75
CA GLY A 94 -8.29 -23.22 -17.54
C GLY A 94 -7.59 -24.41 -16.89
N THR A 95 -7.01 -24.24 -15.70
CA THR A 95 -6.16 -25.26 -15.05
C THR A 95 -6.92 -26.12 -14.03
N GLY A 96 -8.16 -25.76 -13.71
CA GLY A 96 -8.94 -26.40 -12.64
C GLY A 96 -8.59 -25.92 -11.23
N ILE A 97 -7.61 -25.01 -11.08
CA ILE A 97 -7.29 -24.33 -9.82
C ILE A 97 -8.18 -23.10 -9.68
N SER A 98 -8.76 -22.89 -8.49
CA SER A 98 -9.46 -21.65 -8.17
C SER A 98 -8.57 -20.68 -7.37
N VAL A 99 -8.80 -19.38 -7.59
CA VAL A 99 -8.16 -18.31 -6.82
C VAL A 99 -9.23 -17.47 -6.16
N THR A 100 -9.20 -17.38 -4.84
CA THR A 100 -10.17 -16.60 -4.04
C THR A 100 -9.49 -15.47 -3.31
N PHE A 101 -9.95 -14.23 -3.56
CA PHE A 101 -9.52 -13.05 -2.80
C PHE A 101 -10.36 -12.89 -1.53
N ILE A 102 -9.69 -12.80 -0.38
CA ILE A 102 -10.30 -12.58 0.93
C ILE A 102 -9.78 -11.26 1.49
N TRP A 103 -10.68 -10.31 1.71
CA TRP A 103 -10.31 -9.09 2.41
C TRP A 103 -10.17 -9.35 3.92
N VAL A 104 -9.07 -8.89 4.52
CA VAL A 104 -8.85 -8.93 5.97
C VAL A 104 -8.65 -7.52 6.55
N PRO A 105 -9.08 -7.24 7.78
CA PRO A 105 -8.77 -5.97 8.43
C PRO A 105 -7.28 -5.87 8.77
N SER A 106 -6.67 -4.73 8.45
CA SER A 106 -5.29 -4.42 8.82
C SER A 106 -5.18 -4.03 10.29
N HIS A 107 -4.04 -4.36 10.94
CA HIS A 107 -3.67 -3.93 12.30
C HIS A 107 -4.66 -4.29 13.42
N VAL A 108 -5.29 -5.46 13.36
CA VAL A 108 -6.21 -5.95 14.41
C VAL A 108 -5.73 -7.20 15.16
N GLY A 109 -4.43 -7.54 15.10
CA GLY A 109 -3.91 -8.74 15.77
C GLY A 109 -3.94 -10.02 14.92
N ILE A 110 -4.16 -9.93 13.60
CA ILE A 110 -4.08 -11.11 12.72
C ILE A 110 -2.60 -11.42 12.48
N THR A 111 -2.07 -12.42 13.19
CA THR A 111 -0.64 -12.73 13.23
C THR A 111 0.05 -12.83 11.86
N LEU A 112 -0.60 -13.45 10.87
CA LEU A 112 -0.01 -13.56 9.53
C LEU A 112 -0.04 -12.25 8.75
N ASN A 113 -1.08 -11.43 8.91
CA ASN A 113 -1.14 -10.11 8.29
C ASN A 113 -0.05 -9.20 8.87
N GLU A 114 0.07 -9.17 10.21
CA GLU A 114 1.08 -8.37 10.90
C GLU A 114 2.50 -8.81 10.51
N ARG A 115 2.72 -10.11 10.35
CA ARG A 115 4.00 -10.62 9.83
C ARG A 115 4.28 -10.13 8.42
N VAL A 116 3.28 -10.06 7.54
CA VAL A 116 3.42 -9.50 6.19
C VAL A 116 3.73 -8.00 6.24
N ASP A 117 3.08 -7.25 7.12
CA ASP A 117 3.37 -5.83 7.36
C ASP A 117 4.83 -5.61 7.77
N ASP A 118 5.32 -6.45 8.70
CA ASP A 118 6.72 -6.43 9.13
C ASP A 118 7.68 -6.78 7.99
N ILE A 119 7.34 -7.77 7.16
CA ILE A 119 8.14 -8.15 5.98
C ILE A 119 8.22 -6.99 4.99
N ALA A 120 7.08 -6.34 4.68
CA ALA A 120 7.03 -5.20 3.78
C ALA A 120 7.84 -4.02 4.33
N LYS A 121 7.75 -3.76 5.63
CA LYS A 121 8.55 -2.74 6.32
C LYS A 121 10.04 -3.06 6.27
N GLN A 122 10.42 -4.31 6.51
CA GLN A 122 11.82 -4.74 6.43
C GLN A 122 12.40 -4.57 5.03
N ALA A 123 11.61 -4.83 3.98
CA ALA A 123 12.04 -4.60 2.60
C ALA A 123 12.43 -3.14 2.32
N THR A 124 11.82 -2.16 3.00
CA THR A 124 12.17 -0.74 2.82
C THR A 124 13.62 -0.42 3.17
N PHE A 125 14.27 -1.23 4.02
CA PHE A 125 15.67 -1.01 4.42
C PHE A 125 16.69 -1.54 3.42
N ARG A 126 16.28 -2.33 2.42
CA ARG A 126 17.20 -2.87 1.39
C ARG A 126 17.67 -1.78 0.44
N ASP A 127 18.98 -1.73 0.19
CA ASP A 127 19.61 -0.70 -0.63
C ASP A 127 19.27 -0.84 -2.12
N SER A 128 19.22 -2.07 -2.64
CA SER A 128 18.87 -2.35 -4.03
C SER A 128 17.35 -2.40 -4.23
N VAL A 129 16.86 -1.75 -5.28
CA VAL A 129 15.47 -1.87 -5.72
C VAL A 129 15.27 -3.21 -6.44
N ASP A 130 14.39 -4.04 -5.90
CA ASP A 130 14.03 -5.36 -6.46
C ASP A 130 12.99 -5.21 -7.59
N ILE A 131 12.03 -4.29 -7.44
CA ILE A 131 10.95 -4.06 -8.41
C ILE A 131 10.89 -2.59 -8.78
N GLN A 132 11.13 -2.32 -10.07
CA GLN A 132 11.02 -0.97 -10.63
C GLN A 132 9.55 -0.63 -10.86
N GLY A 133 9.10 0.50 -10.32
CA GLY A 133 7.78 1.04 -10.63
C GLY A 133 7.82 1.92 -11.88
N THR A 134 6.88 1.68 -12.79
CA THR A 134 6.54 2.62 -13.86
C THR A 134 5.40 3.53 -13.37
N LEU A 135 5.58 4.84 -13.52
CA LEU A 135 4.49 5.79 -13.30
C LEU A 135 3.70 5.92 -14.60
N SER A 136 2.38 5.74 -14.55
CA SER A 136 1.52 6.12 -15.66
C SER A 136 1.58 7.64 -15.87
N MET A 137 1.33 8.10 -17.11
CA MET A 137 1.24 9.54 -17.39
C MET A 137 0.20 10.28 -16.53
N ARG A 138 -0.84 9.57 -16.07
CA ARG A 138 -1.83 10.11 -15.12
C ARG A 138 -1.21 10.34 -13.74
N GLN A 139 -0.38 9.41 -13.27
CA GLN A 139 0.36 9.56 -12.01
C GLN A 139 1.42 10.66 -12.11
N VAL A 140 2.17 10.71 -13.20
CA VAL A 140 3.15 11.80 -13.45
C VAL A 140 2.47 13.17 -13.40
N LYS A 141 1.33 13.34 -14.10
CA LYS A 141 0.56 14.59 -14.07
C LYS A 141 0.08 14.94 -12.66
N THR A 142 -0.36 13.95 -11.89
CA THR A 142 -0.83 14.15 -10.52
C THR A 142 0.33 14.58 -9.62
N GLN A 143 1.46 13.88 -9.66
CA GLN A 143 2.66 14.24 -8.90
C GLN A 143 3.19 15.63 -9.25
N ILE A 144 3.25 15.99 -10.54
CA ILE A 144 3.67 17.34 -10.97
C ILE A 144 2.75 18.40 -10.36
N ARG A 145 1.43 18.19 -10.41
CA ARG A 145 0.45 19.12 -9.84
C ARG A 145 0.59 19.21 -8.32
N ASP A 146 0.80 18.09 -7.64
CA ASP A 146 0.94 18.07 -6.18
C ASP A 146 2.22 18.79 -5.73
N ILE A 147 3.34 18.58 -6.44
CA ILE A 147 4.59 19.34 -6.25
C ILE A 147 4.38 20.83 -6.47
N GLN A 148 3.64 21.22 -7.52
CA GLN A 148 3.29 22.62 -7.78
C GLN A 148 2.48 23.22 -6.63
N ASN A 149 1.47 22.50 -6.15
CA ASN A 149 0.64 22.93 -5.03
C ASN A 149 1.44 23.10 -3.74
N ASP A 150 2.32 22.15 -3.41
CA ASP A 150 3.18 22.22 -2.23
C ASP A 150 4.18 23.38 -2.33
N THR A 151 4.74 23.61 -3.51
CA THR A 151 5.63 24.74 -3.79
C THR A 151 4.89 26.07 -3.63
N ASP A 152 3.67 26.17 -4.16
CA ASP A 152 2.84 27.37 -4.03
C ASP A 152 2.42 27.62 -2.59
N LYS A 153 2.07 26.57 -1.85
CA LYS A 153 1.76 26.65 -0.42
C LYS A 153 2.97 27.15 0.37
N ALA A 154 4.15 26.57 0.18
CA ALA A 154 5.38 27.00 0.82
C ALA A 154 5.75 28.45 0.46
N ARG A 155 5.53 28.86 -0.80
CA ARG A 155 5.75 30.25 -1.26
C ARG A 155 4.80 31.23 -0.59
N ILE A 156 3.52 30.87 -0.45
CA ILE A 156 2.51 31.65 0.28
C ILE A 156 2.91 31.74 1.75
N GLU A 157 3.19 30.63 2.42
CA GLU A 157 3.59 30.60 3.83
C GLU A 157 4.82 31.49 4.07
N ASN A 158 5.85 31.41 3.24
CA ASN A 158 7.04 32.25 3.36
C ASN A 158 6.72 33.75 3.13
N LYS A 159 5.91 34.07 2.11
CA LYS A 159 5.49 35.46 1.84
C LYS A 159 4.74 36.08 3.02
N TYR A 160 3.94 35.28 3.72
CA TYR A 160 3.10 35.76 4.83
C TYR A 160 3.68 35.48 6.22
N ALA A 161 4.84 34.80 6.33
CA ALA A 161 5.47 34.43 7.60
C ALA A 161 5.72 35.62 8.54
N ASN A 162 6.00 36.80 7.98
CA ASN A 162 6.25 38.04 8.74
C ASN A 162 5.11 39.08 8.60
N HIS A 163 3.97 38.69 8.05
CA HIS A 163 2.86 39.62 7.81
C HIS A 163 2.07 39.87 9.10
N PRO A 164 1.76 41.14 9.49
CA PRO A 164 1.08 41.47 10.74
C PRO A 164 -0.26 40.73 10.95
N LEU A 165 -0.97 40.43 9.85
CA LEU A 165 -2.22 39.65 9.88
C LEU A 165 -2.03 38.19 10.27
N MET A 166 -0.88 37.56 10.00
CA MET A 166 -0.68 36.15 10.37
C MET A 166 -0.57 35.97 11.89
N ALA A 167 0.07 36.90 12.60
CA ALA A 167 0.06 36.90 14.06
C ALA A 167 -1.37 36.99 14.64
N HIS A 168 -2.28 37.71 13.98
CA HIS A 168 -3.69 37.74 14.34
C HIS A 168 -4.38 36.39 14.11
N TYR A 169 -4.21 35.78 12.92
CA TYR A 169 -4.80 34.47 12.62
C TYR A 169 -4.27 33.33 13.49
N THR A 170 -2.96 33.30 13.77
CA THR A 170 -2.35 32.33 14.70
C THR A 170 -2.92 32.50 16.12
N ASN A 171 -3.10 33.74 16.60
CA ASN A 171 -3.72 34.00 17.89
C ASN A 171 -5.20 33.57 17.93
N VAL A 172 -5.98 33.83 16.87
CA VAL A 172 -7.38 33.37 16.78
C VAL A 172 -7.46 31.84 16.76
N ALA A 173 -6.57 31.17 16.02
CA ALA A 173 -6.49 29.71 16.00
C ALA A 173 -6.13 29.13 17.38
N LEU A 174 -5.18 29.73 18.10
CA LEU A 174 -4.82 29.31 19.46
C LEU A 174 -5.95 29.54 20.48
N GLN A 175 -6.74 30.62 20.32
CA GLN A 175 -7.88 30.94 21.20
C GLN A 175 -9.13 30.08 20.94
N THR A 176 -9.17 29.35 19.83
CA THR A 176 -10.30 28.49 19.42
C THR A 176 -10.06 27.00 19.67
N HIS A 177 -8.88 26.62 20.19
CA HIS A 177 -8.61 25.26 20.65
C HIS A 177 -9.33 24.99 21.98
N PHE A 178 -10.51 24.38 21.91
CA PHE A 178 -11.19 23.78 23.08
C PHE A 178 -10.68 22.34 23.28
N SER A 179 -10.08 22.05 24.43
CA SER A 179 -9.80 20.68 24.86
C SER A 179 -10.96 20.18 25.73
N TYR A 180 -11.63 19.11 25.30
CA TYR A 180 -12.66 18.44 26.09
C TYR A 180 -11.96 17.50 27.07
N GLY A 181 -11.76 17.97 28.31
CA GLY A 181 -11.21 17.19 29.41
C GLY A 181 -12.31 16.45 30.18
N THR A 182 -12.23 15.13 30.22
CA THR A 182 -13.03 14.29 31.12
C THR A 182 -12.69 14.59 32.57
N HIS A 183 -13.68 15.01 33.34
CA HIS A 183 -13.63 15.06 34.80
C HIS A 183 -13.26 13.69 35.37
N ILE A 184 -12.19 13.63 36.16
CA ILE A 184 -11.99 12.56 37.14
C ILE A 184 -12.15 13.23 38.51
N ASN A 185 -13.29 13.01 39.14
CA ASN A 185 -13.56 13.45 40.51
C ASN A 185 -12.59 12.75 41.48
N LYS A 186 -12.10 13.52 42.46
CA LYS A 186 -11.70 12.99 43.77
C LYS A 186 -12.73 13.45 44.79
#